data_AF-A0AAW1KQY4-F1
#
_entry.id   AF-A0AAW1KQY4-F1
#
_cell.length_a   1.000
_cell.length_b   1.000
_cell.length_c   1.000
_cell.angle_alpha   90.00
_cell.angle_beta   90.00
_cell.angle_gamma   90.00
#
_symmetry.space_group_name_H-M   'P 1'
#
loop_
_entity.id
_entity.type
_entity.pdbx_description
1 polymer ?
#
loop_
_entity_poly.entity_id
_entity_poly.type
_entity_poly.pdbx_seq_one_letter_code
_entity_poly.pdbx_strand_id
1 'polypeptide(L)'
;MGGSTNKEANNKNEQKKSKVVTRSRSGRISFSAKLPSDVCGEWADHTICAVLSSTDPFLDLQASIIEMVRQFGVRDWDDMEELVYCYIALNSSEVHSFIIHAFLSLFT
;
A
#
# COMPACT_ATOMS: atom_id res chain seq x y z
N MET A 1 -32.18 48.21 -27.99
CA MET A 1 -30.87 48.22 -27.31
C MET A 1 -31.06 47.38 -26.05
N GLY A 2 -30.62 46.14 -25.91
CA GLY A 2 -29.44 45.46 -26.46
C GLY A 2 -28.43 45.26 -25.32
N GLY A 3 -28.26 44.01 -24.86
CA GLY A 3 -27.28 43.56 -23.83
C GLY A 3 -27.83 43.61 -22.39
N SER A 4 -27.64 42.64 -21.49
CA SER A 4 -26.71 41.50 -21.40
C SER A 4 -27.28 40.50 -20.36
N THR A 5 -27.45 39.19 -20.64
CA THR A 5 -26.60 38.03 -20.22
C THR A 5 -26.02 38.16 -18.81
N ASN A 6 -26.04 37.22 -17.86
CA ASN A 6 -26.17 35.75 -17.79
C ASN A 6 -26.55 35.37 -16.33
N LYS A 7 -27.45 34.40 -16.09
CA LYS A 7 -27.20 32.98 -15.70
C LYS A 7 -26.06 32.76 -14.71
N GLU A 8 -26.14 31.91 -13.69
CA GLU A 8 -27.18 31.21 -12.93
C GLU A 8 -26.37 30.59 -11.77
N ALA A 9 -26.93 30.57 -10.58
CA ALA A 9 -26.21 30.25 -9.35
C ALA A 9 -25.61 28.85 -9.35
N ASN A 10 -24.31 28.76 -9.04
CA ASN A 10 -23.62 27.49 -8.95
C ASN A 10 -23.83 26.81 -7.60
N ASN A 11 -23.90 25.49 -7.69
CA ASN A 11 -24.62 24.55 -6.83
C ASN A 11 -24.01 24.38 -5.43
N LYS A 12 -24.90 24.26 -4.43
CA LYS A 12 -24.60 23.88 -3.05
C LYS A 12 -24.42 22.37 -2.99
N ASN A 13 -23.31 21.88 -2.43
CA ASN A 13 -23.31 20.58 -1.78
C ASN A 13 -22.47 20.64 -0.50
N GLU A 14 -23.20 20.80 0.60
CA GLU A 14 -22.74 20.47 1.94
C GLU A 14 -22.54 18.95 2.05
N GLN A 15 -21.33 18.50 2.38
CA GLN A 15 -21.18 17.28 3.18
C GLN A 15 -20.29 17.58 4.39
N LYS A 16 -20.95 17.50 5.54
CA LYS A 16 -20.53 17.83 6.89
C LYS A 16 -19.80 16.63 7.52
N LYS A 17 -18.80 16.94 8.37
CA LYS A 17 -18.43 16.25 9.62
C LYS A 17 -17.66 14.92 9.43
N SER A 18 -16.43 14.76 9.92
CA SER A 18 -16.11 14.71 11.36
C SER A 18 -14.63 15.02 11.64
N LYS A 19 -14.39 15.84 12.67
CA LYS A 19 -13.08 15.97 13.32
C LYS A 19 -12.95 14.81 14.32
N VAL A 20 -12.09 13.85 14.03
CA VAL A 20 -11.51 12.95 15.04
C VAL A 20 -10.01 13.21 15.02
N VAL A 21 -9.54 14.00 15.98
CA VAL A 21 -8.10 14.17 16.25
C VAL A 21 -7.67 12.98 17.09
N THR A 22 -7.31 11.88 16.43
CA THR A 22 -6.37 10.91 16.95
C THR A 22 -5.03 11.25 16.33
N ARG A 23 -3.96 11.36 17.14
CA ARG A 23 -2.59 11.63 16.64
C ARG A 23 -2.20 10.50 15.69
N SER A 24 -2.41 10.73 14.39
CA SER A 24 -2.15 9.72 13.38
C SER A 24 -0.65 9.53 13.26
N ARG A 25 -0.18 8.29 13.39
CA ARG A 25 1.08 7.83 12.81
C ARG A 25 0.96 7.83 11.27
N SER A 26 0.39 8.87 10.67
CA SER A 26 0.14 8.99 9.23
C SER A 26 1.47 9.26 8.53
N GLY A 27 2.23 8.20 8.31
CA GLY A 27 2.87 8.06 7.01
C GLY A 27 1.80 8.27 5.94
N ARG A 28 2.16 8.95 4.85
CA ARG A 28 1.25 9.04 3.69
C ARG A 28 1.07 7.61 3.17
N ILE A 29 -0.08 7.01 3.44
CA ILE A 29 -0.47 5.73 2.86
C ILE A 29 -1.21 6.04 1.55
N SER A 30 -0.75 5.45 0.45
CA SER A 30 -1.44 5.54 -0.84
C SER A 30 -1.68 4.15 -1.42
N PHE A 31 -2.79 3.96 -2.11
CA PHE A 31 -3.18 2.67 -2.71
C PHE A 31 -3.02 2.69 -4.24
N SER A 32 -2.01 3.40 -4.73
CA SER A 32 -1.73 3.53 -6.17
C SER A 32 -0.91 2.37 -6.72
N ALA A 33 -0.26 1.60 -5.85
CA ALA A 33 0.54 0.44 -6.23
C ALA A 33 -0.35 -0.69 -6.75
N LYS A 34 0.17 -1.45 -7.72
CA LYS A 34 -0.47 -2.63 -8.28
C LYS A 34 0.56 -3.74 -8.32
N LEU A 35 0.11 -4.98 -8.08
CA LEU A 35 0.96 -6.14 -8.23
C LEU A 35 1.47 -6.24 -9.69
N PRO A 36 2.66 -6.81 -9.89
CA PRO A 36 3.12 -7.22 -11.22
C PRO A 36 2.08 -8.12 -11.91
N SER A 37 1.90 -7.96 -13.22
CA SER A 37 0.84 -8.64 -13.99
C SER A 37 1.03 -10.15 -14.12
N ASP A 38 2.24 -10.63 -13.83
CA ASP A 38 2.65 -12.02 -13.83
C ASP A 38 2.42 -12.73 -12.49
N VAL A 39 2.11 -11.97 -11.41
CA VAL A 39 1.60 -12.55 -10.16
C VAL A 39 0.20 -13.10 -10.42
N CYS A 40 -0.02 -14.38 -10.13
CA CYS A 40 -1.29 -15.05 -10.39
C CYS A 40 -1.83 -15.80 -9.17
N GLY A 41 -3.12 -16.17 -9.22
CA GLY A 41 -3.79 -16.92 -8.15
C GLY A 41 -4.33 -16.03 -7.02
N GLU A 42 -4.55 -16.65 -5.86
CA GLU A 42 -5.24 -16.06 -4.69
C GLU A 42 -4.61 -14.73 -4.22
N TRP A 43 -3.31 -14.53 -4.45
CA TRP A 43 -2.58 -13.32 -4.12
C TRP A 43 -3.06 -12.10 -4.93
N ALA A 44 -3.31 -12.27 -6.23
CA ALA A 44 -3.65 -11.18 -7.13
C ALA A 44 -5.07 -10.62 -6.87
N ASP A 45 -6.00 -11.49 -6.48
CA ASP A 45 -7.41 -11.14 -6.32
C ASP A 45 -7.74 -10.61 -4.92
N HIS A 46 -6.94 -10.94 -3.91
CA HIS A 46 -7.23 -10.62 -2.51
C HIS A 46 -6.22 -9.68 -1.85
N THR A 47 -5.09 -9.36 -2.49
CA THR A 47 -4.07 -8.46 -1.92
C THR A 47 -4.27 -7.01 -2.38
N ILE A 48 -4.20 -6.09 -1.43
CA ILE A 48 -4.18 -4.65 -1.70
C ILE A 48 -2.76 -4.13 -1.48
N CYS A 49 -2.16 -3.54 -2.51
CA CYS A 49 -0.84 -2.92 -2.41
C CYS A 49 -0.96 -1.49 -1.85
N ALA A 50 -0.28 -1.23 -0.74
CA ALA A 50 -0.18 0.09 -0.14
C ALA A 50 1.26 0.59 -0.19
N VAL A 51 1.44 1.84 -0.65
CA VAL A 51 2.70 2.56 -0.54
C VAL A 51 2.70 3.30 0.78
N LEU A 52 3.69 3.02 1.62
CA LEU A 52 3.89 3.65 2.92
C LEU A 52 5.17 4.48 2.91
N SER A 53 5.08 5.74 3.32
CA SER A 53 6.25 6.51 3.72
C SER A 53 6.68 6.07 5.12
N SER A 54 7.77 5.31 5.21
CA SER A 54 8.30 4.77 6.45
C SER A 54 9.44 5.62 7.02
N THR A 55 9.53 5.71 8.35
CA THR A 55 10.68 6.26 9.08
C THR A 55 11.67 5.14 9.47
N ASP A 56 11.20 3.90 9.54
CA ASP A 56 11.99 2.70 9.82
C ASP A 56 11.59 1.59 8.84
N PRO A 57 12.15 1.60 7.62
CA PRO A 57 11.75 0.67 6.56
C PRO A 57 11.93 -0.78 6.96
N PHE A 58 12.93 -1.11 7.76
CA PHE A 58 13.19 -2.48 8.20
C PHE A 58 12.03 -3.01 9.06
N LEU A 59 11.65 -2.29 10.11
CA LEU A 59 10.57 -2.73 11.01
C LEU A 59 9.22 -2.77 10.30
N ASP A 60 8.92 -1.79 9.47
CA ASP A 60 7.64 -1.74 8.73
C ASP A 60 7.56 -2.89 7.69
N LEU A 61 8.66 -3.16 6.98
CA LEU A 61 8.73 -4.30 6.06
C LEU A 61 8.59 -5.62 6.81
N GLN A 62 9.36 -5.82 7.89
CA GLN A 62 9.28 -7.04 8.71
C GLN A 62 7.86 -7.29 9.19
N ALA A 63 7.19 -6.27 9.72
CA ALA A 63 5.80 -6.38 10.17
C ALA A 63 4.86 -6.76 9.02
N SER A 64 4.99 -6.12 7.86
CA SER A 64 4.15 -6.42 6.69
C SER A 64 4.38 -7.83 6.15
N ILE A 65 5.63 -8.31 6.13
CA ILE A 65 5.97 -9.65 5.65
C ILE A 65 5.40 -10.71 6.59
N ILE A 66 5.56 -10.53 7.91
CA ILE A 66 4.97 -11.44 8.91
C ILE A 66 3.45 -11.50 8.75
N GLU A 67 2.82 -10.36 8.48
CA GLU A 67 1.38 -10.29 8.25
C GLU A 67 0.97 -11.11 7.02
N MET A 68 1.64 -10.91 5.88
CA MET A 68 1.38 -11.68 4.66
C MET A 68 1.62 -13.18 4.86
N VAL A 69 2.72 -13.57 5.50
CA VAL A 69 3.01 -14.99 5.77
C VAL A 69 1.93 -15.63 6.64
N ARG A 70 1.44 -14.93 7.69
CA ARG A 70 0.43 -15.45 8.61
C ARG A 70 -0.98 -15.48 8.02
N GLN A 71 -1.36 -14.45 7.26
CA GLN A 71 -2.73 -14.28 6.77
C GLN A 71 -2.96 -14.94 5.42
N PHE A 72 -1.99 -14.83 4.49
CA PHE A 72 -2.08 -15.39 3.15
C PHE A 72 -1.49 -16.79 3.03
N GLY A 73 -0.91 -17.32 4.13
CA GLY A 73 -0.56 -18.72 4.25
C GLY A 73 0.49 -19.12 3.22
N VAL A 74 1.69 -18.54 3.34
CA VAL A 74 2.88 -19.05 2.62
C VAL A 74 3.12 -20.48 3.11
N ARG A 75 2.91 -21.48 2.24
CA ARG A 75 2.96 -22.91 2.61
C ARG A 75 4.26 -23.59 2.23
N ASP A 76 4.91 -23.10 1.19
CA ASP A 76 6.12 -23.69 0.61
C ASP A 76 7.09 -22.61 0.10
N TRP A 77 8.14 -23.05 -0.59
CA TRP A 77 9.16 -22.18 -1.13
C TRP A 77 8.64 -21.33 -2.31
N ASP A 78 7.73 -21.88 -3.13
CA ASP A 78 7.19 -21.18 -4.30
C ASP A 78 6.33 -19.98 -3.85
N ASP A 79 5.47 -20.18 -2.84
CA ASP A 79 4.71 -19.09 -2.21
C ASP A 79 5.65 -18.01 -1.60
N MET A 80 6.80 -18.42 -1.07
CA MET A 80 7.78 -17.51 -0.45
C MET A 80 8.54 -16.70 -1.51
N GLU A 81 8.97 -17.35 -2.60
CA GLU A 81 9.65 -16.70 -3.72
C GLU A 81 8.74 -15.66 -4.38
N GLU A 82 7.47 -16.00 -4.61
CA GLU A 82 6.48 -15.08 -5.16
C GLU A 82 6.27 -13.85 -4.25
N LEU A 83 6.23 -14.06 -2.93
CA LEU A 83 6.12 -12.96 -1.97
C LEU A 83 7.34 -12.05 -2.04
N VAL A 84 8.56 -12.60 -2.06
CA VAL A 84 9.80 -11.83 -2.21
C VAL A 84 9.79 -11.05 -3.53
N TYR A 85 9.39 -11.69 -4.63
CA TYR A 85 9.27 -11.05 -5.94
C TYR A 85 8.35 -9.82 -5.89
N CYS A 86 7.17 -9.95 -5.28
CA CYS A 86 6.23 -8.84 -5.11
C CYS A 86 6.86 -7.65 -4.37
N TYR A 87 7.54 -7.89 -3.25
CA TYR A 87 8.19 -6.82 -2.49
C TYR A 87 9.29 -6.13 -3.29
N ILE A 88 10.10 -6.88 -4.02
CA ILE A 88 11.17 -6.33 -4.86
C ILE A 88 10.61 -5.51 -6.02
N ALA A 89 9.55 -5.99 -6.69
CA ALA A 89 8.94 -5.31 -7.82
C ALA A 89 8.18 -4.03 -7.42
N LEU A 90 7.59 -4.01 -6.22
CA LEU A 90 6.82 -2.87 -5.70
C LEU A 90 7.69 -1.75 -5.09
N ASN A 91 8.95 -2.04 -4.76
CA ASN A 91 9.84 -1.11 -4.07
C ASN A 91 11.06 -0.75 -4.93
N SER A 92 11.57 0.47 -4.74
CA SER A 92 12.78 0.91 -5.42
C SER A 92 14.02 0.17 -4.89
N SER A 93 15.09 0.13 -5.69
CA SER A 93 16.31 -0.60 -5.38
C SER A 93 16.98 -0.20 -4.07
N GLU A 94 16.78 1.04 -3.63
CA GLU A 94 17.29 1.54 -2.34
C GLU A 94 16.69 0.82 -1.13
N VAL A 95 15.50 0.23 -1.30
CA VAL A 95 14.76 -0.47 -0.24
C VAL A 95 15.10 -1.97 -0.19
N HIS A 96 15.66 -2.52 -1.26
CA HIS A 96 15.86 -3.97 -1.42
C HIS A 96 16.73 -4.59 -0.33
N SER A 97 17.73 -3.89 0.19
CA SER A 97 18.55 -4.39 1.31
C SER A 97 17.71 -4.60 2.57
N PHE A 98 16.79 -3.68 2.88
CA PHE A 98 15.87 -3.81 4.01
C PHE A 98 14.89 -4.97 3.82
N ILE A 99 14.41 -5.19 2.59
CA ILE A 99 13.55 -6.32 2.25
C ILE A 99 14.27 -7.64 2.54
N ILE A 100 15.49 -7.81 2.03
CA ILE A 100 16.29 -9.02 2.26
C ILE A 100 16.52 -9.24 3.75
N HIS A 101 16.94 -8.21 4.49
CA HIS A 101 17.15 -8.30 5.92
C HIS A 101 15.86 -8.66 6.68
N ALA A 102 14.71 -8.09 6.29
CA ALA A 102 13.43 -8.38 6.92
C ALA A 102 13.02 -9.84 6.70
N PHE A 103 13.19 -10.40 5.49
CA PHE A 103 12.96 -11.82 5.24
C PHE A 103 13.91 -12.73 6.02
N LEU A 104 15.21 -12.42 6.05
CA LEU A 104 16.18 -13.23 6.81
C LEU A 104 15.90 -13.21 8.31
N SER A 105 15.37 -12.10 8.84
CA SER A 105 15.02 -11.99 10.26
C SER A 105 13.86 -12.88 10.70
N LEU A 106 13.11 -13.48 9.77
CA LEU A 106 12.06 -14.45 10.10
C LEU A 106 12.63 -15.78 10.60
N PHE A 107 13.90 -16.05 10.30
CA PHE A 107 14.58 -17.31 10.57
C PHE A 107 15.66 -17.19 11.67
N THR A 108 15.75 -16.03 12.33
CA THR A 108 16.67 -15.75 13.44
C THR A 108 15.94 -15.74 14.78
#